data_AF-A0A8T8SFH2-F1
#
_entry.id   AF-A0A8T8SFH2-F1
#
_cell.length_a   1.000
_cell.length_b   1.000
_cell.length_c   1.000
_cell.angle_alpha   90.00
_cell.angle_beta   90.00
_cell.angle_gamma   90.00
#
_symmetry.space_group_name_H-M   'P 1'
#
loop_
_entity.id
_entity.type
_entity.pdbx_description
1 polymer ?
#
loop_
_entity_poly.entity_id
_entity_poly.type
_entity_poly.pdbx_seq_one_letter_code
_entity_poly.pdbx_strand_id
1 'polypeptide(L)'
;MLTDDIELTVTGDKEHRIYTAEKTSKMAPLARGRRPLVSLEVQLQQLTLFSDLDVDSENLEQMLGPMIKDLDQAGQQDAFLRTLRGFVSDKEREIQAVCDNNHQDFVSSVDKLLHVRHGTLSLKDRIGELNEDVQAGGQSLGSKKRQLLETRRVAHNIDDAIETLQACLRVLDIANRIDTLIESKKYFSALRSLDELENVHLKPVLMHEFARLMLEGIPQTRERIRAAVTREMKEWLFEAREKSRTVGRLALDAMELRQKRWKAKAQKDPMLSLAKVNSAIELVVNERIEYNFVDNEHVKIDFKPLYQCIHIYDVLNIREQLQQSYQEDRRAQANLLLSQGLNFSPSNPTFPTLLEEVVGFFLVEYHVLHTSPPGFRVDSEVNDLWDTMCERVFQIVNMGLSECRDTKVFLTTKAAVQTFIQTLEGYNFSVGKLNKLLLSLFERYAQLLRDRFAHDFQQAMKDTEHQPMIVQSMDELQKVLNVSWLEPGAPDALRRKPFPITLPFSHTYPLCCMDIRNLVDQYYTFSEGFSQHTRDIDDILKK
;
A
#
# COMPACT_ATOMS: atom_id res chain seq x y z
N MET A 1 50.97 50.70 5.39
CA MET A 1 50.97 50.59 6.87
C MET A 1 51.68 49.29 7.19
N LEU A 2 52.92 49.21 7.68
CA LEU A 2 53.86 50.11 8.37
C LEU A 2 55.27 49.79 7.77
N THR A 3 56.14 50.75 7.37
CA THR A 3 57.20 51.46 8.16
C THR A 3 58.00 50.49 9.06
N ASP A 4 59.34 50.37 8.98
CA ASP A 4 60.35 51.42 9.18
C ASP A 4 61.69 51.16 8.46
N ASP A 5 62.38 52.28 8.22
CA ASP A 5 63.73 52.50 7.71
C ASP A 5 64.85 51.99 8.63
N ILE A 6 66.08 51.87 8.09
CA ILE A 6 67.31 52.48 8.62
C ILE A 6 68.42 52.36 7.55
N GLU A 7 68.83 53.53 7.03
CA GLU A 7 70.08 53.78 6.29
C GLU A 7 71.28 53.82 7.25
N LEU A 8 72.49 53.55 6.75
CA LEU A 8 73.72 54.23 7.18
C LEU A 8 74.85 54.02 6.14
N THR A 9 75.06 55.06 5.32
CA THR A 9 76.24 55.33 4.50
C THR A 9 77.29 56.10 5.31
N VAL A 10 78.58 55.77 5.20
CA VAL A 10 79.68 56.69 5.54
C VAL A 10 80.84 56.56 4.53
N THR A 11 81.08 57.67 3.83
CA THR A 11 82.24 58.09 3.00
C THR A 11 83.47 58.36 3.90
N GLY A 12 84.74 58.14 3.52
CA GLY A 12 85.50 58.74 2.43
C GLY A 12 86.68 59.58 2.97
N ASP A 13 87.79 59.64 2.22
CA ASP A 13 88.96 60.54 2.28
C ASP A 13 90.08 60.32 3.33
N LYS A 14 91.32 60.81 3.16
CA LYS A 14 92.35 60.82 2.09
C LYS A 14 93.53 61.65 2.65
N GLU A 15 94.76 61.25 2.28
CA GLU A 15 96.00 62.07 2.15
C GLU A 15 96.60 62.80 3.36
N HIS A 16 97.91 62.59 3.62
CA HIS A 16 98.96 63.56 3.21
C HIS A 16 100.39 63.10 3.54
N ARG A 17 101.30 63.34 2.59
CA ARG A 17 102.77 63.33 2.70
C ARG A 17 103.27 64.74 3.02
N ILE A 18 104.25 64.92 3.90
CA ILE A 18 105.16 66.09 3.87
C ILE A 18 106.59 65.70 4.26
N TYR A 19 107.53 66.15 3.42
CA TYR A 19 108.99 66.18 3.58
C TYR A 19 109.45 67.43 4.36
N THR A 20 110.60 67.36 5.06
CA THR A 20 111.81 68.20 4.86
C THR A 20 112.55 68.62 6.13
N ALA A 21 113.86 68.34 6.10
CA ALA A 21 115.02 69.20 6.31
C ALA A 21 115.25 69.97 7.63
N GLU A 22 116.43 69.66 8.17
CA GLU A 22 117.23 70.31 9.22
C GLU A 22 117.36 71.84 9.11
N LYS A 23 117.47 72.49 10.29
CA LYS A 23 118.43 73.59 10.50
C LYS A 23 118.83 73.73 11.98
N THR A 24 120.08 73.36 12.22
CA THR A 24 120.90 73.64 13.40
C THR A 24 121.17 75.14 13.59
N SER A 25 121.39 75.64 14.83
CA SER A 25 122.73 76.06 15.32
C SER A 25 122.69 77.03 16.53
N LYS A 26 123.33 76.58 17.64
CA LYS A 26 124.29 77.29 18.54
C LYS A 26 123.75 78.42 19.45
N MET A 27 124.22 78.68 20.67
CA MET A 27 125.26 78.16 21.60
C MET A 27 124.99 78.92 22.93
N ALA A 28 125.22 78.40 24.14
CA ALA A 28 126.50 78.45 24.89
C ALA A 28 126.18 78.15 26.39
N PRO A 29 127.15 78.10 27.32
CA PRO A 29 127.85 76.89 27.78
C PRO A 29 127.62 76.61 29.27
N LEU A 30 128.02 75.43 29.77
CA LEU A 30 128.89 75.23 30.97
C LEU A 30 128.80 73.82 31.58
N ALA A 31 130.00 73.24 31.72
CA ALA A 31 130.48 72.40 32.83
C ALA A 31 129.86 71.00 33.11
N ARG A 32 130.48 70.00 32.46
CA ARG A 32 130.99 68.71 32.97
C ARG A 32 130.38 68.12 34.26
N GLY A 33 129.54 67.09 34.05
CA GLY A 33 129.42 65.90 34.89
C GLY A 33 129.31 64.67 33.97
N ARG A 34 130.00 63.56 34.27
CA ARG A 34 130.06 62.34 33.44
C ARG A 34 128.65 61.82 33.11
N ARG A 35 128.34 61.65 31.83
CA ARG A 35 127.05 61.14 31.32
C ARG A 35 127.09 59.61 31.12
N PRO A 36 126.04 58.86 31.49
CA PRO A 36 125.99 57.41 31.35
C PRO A 36 125.83 56.98 29.87
N LEU A 37 126.59 55.97 29.46
CA LEU A 37 126.49 55.30 28.16
C LEU A 37 125.38 54.24 28.22
N VAL A 38 124.51 54.18 27.20
CA VAL A 38 123.41 53.21 27.13
C VAL A 38 123.80 52.09 26.15
N SER A 39 123.44 50.83 26.48
CA SER A 39 123.74 49.67 25.63
C SER A 39 122.75 49.57 24.46
N LEU A 40 123.27 49.65 23.23
CA LEU A 40 122.48 49.69 21.98
C LEU A 40 121.77 48.36 21.67
N GLU A 41 122.37 47.22 22.01
CA GLU A 41 121.77 45.89 21.79
C GLU A 41 120.54 45.66 22.66
N VAL A 42 120.58 46.12 23.92
CA VAL A 42 119.48 45.96 24.88
C VAL A 42 118.25 46.76 24.43
N GLN A 43 118.47 47.97 23.90
CA GLN A 43 117.38 48.79 23.36
C GLN A 43 116.76 48.19 22.10
N LEU A 44 117.56 47.56 21.24
CA LEU A 44 117.07 46.90 20.03
C LEU A 44 116.26 45.64 20.36
N GLN A 45 116.70 44.87 21.36
CA GLN A 45 116.00 43.69 21.85
C GLN A 45 114.68 44.02 22.55
N GLN A 46 114.64 45.13 23.29
CA GLN A 46 113.39 45.68 23.82
C GLN A 46 112.42 46.02 22.69
N LEU A 47 112.89 46.70 21.64
CA LEU A 47 112.09 47.06 20.47
C LEU A 47 111.48 45.83 19.77
N THR A 48 112.23 44.74 19.63
CA THR A 48 111.72 43.48 19.06
C THR A 48 110.67 42.80 19.93
N LEU A 49 110.85 42.80 21.27
CA LEU A 49 109.89 42.26 22.22
C LEU A 49 108.56 43.03 22.20
N PHE A 50 108.60 44.34 21.89
CA PHE A 50 107.40 45.16 21.79
C PHE A 50 106.65 44.98 20.46
N SER A 51 107.35 44.65 19.36
CA SER A 51 106.72 44.39 18.06
C SER A 51 105.84 43.13 18.05
N ASP A 52 106.15 42.14 18.89
CA ASP A 52 105.39 40.88 18.98
C ASP A 52 104.09 41.02 19.78
N LEU A 53 103.82 42.19 20.39
CA LEU A 53 102.71 42.41 21.31
C LEU A 53 101.50 43.16 20.72
N ASP A 54 101.44 43.41 19.41
CA ASP A 54 100.33 44.11 18.72
C ASP A 54 99.81 45.33 19.53
N VAL A 55 100.73 46.23 19.88
CA VAL A 55 100.45 47.37 20.76
C VAL A 55 99.86 48.54 19.96
N ASP A 56 98.70 49.04 20.40
CA ASP A 56 97.99 50.18 19.82
C ASP A 56 98.89 51.42 19.61
N SER A 57 98.65 52.17 18.53
CA SER A 57 99.43 53.33 18.08
C SER A 57 99.70 54.38 19.17
N GLU A 58 98.78 54.59 20.11
CA GLU A 58 98.93 55.59 21.19
C GLU A 58 99.92 55.13 22.28
N ASN A 59 99.97 53.83 22.58
CA ASN A 59 100.92 53.27 23.54
C ASN A 59 102.34 53.20 22.95
N LEU A 60 102.46 53.13 21.63
CA LEU A 60 103.73 53.11 20.92
C LEU A 60 104.49 54.45 21.09
N GLU A 61 103.82 55.59 20.94
CA GLU A 61 104.44 56.92 21.13
C GLU A 61 104.87 57.16 22.58
N GLN A 62 104.08 56.69 23.54
CA GLN A 62 104.35 56.86 24.97
C GLN A 62 105.52 55.98 25.46
N MET A 63 105.78 54.86 24.78
CA MET A 63 106.87 53.94 25.09
C MET A 63 108.17 54.21 24.31
N LEU A 64 108.09 54.79 23.11
CA LEU A 64 109.29 55.23 22.36
C LEU A 64 109.90 56.52 22.94
N GLY A 65 109.09 57.38 23.58
CA GLY A 65 109.55 58.65 24.16
C GLY A 65 110.74 58.53 25.14
N PRO A 66 110.70 57.63 26.14
CA PRO A 66 111.82 57.43 27.07
C PRO A 66 113.09 56.89 26.40
N MET A 67 112.95 55.93 25.48
CA MET A 67 114.08 55.31 24.77
C MET A 67 114.79 56.31 23.85
N ILE A 68 114.03 57.12 23.10
CA ILE A 68 114.55 58.20 22.26
C ILE A 68 115.22 59.29 23.12
N LYS A 69 114.62 59.64 24.27
CA LYS A 69 115.17 60.63 25.21
C LYS A 69 116.48 60.17 25.86
N ASP A 70 116.60 58.89 26.20
CA ASP A 70 117.83 58.31 26.76
C ASP A 70 118.95 58.24 25.70
N LEU A 71 118.60 57.90 24.46
CA LEU A 71 119.53 57.91 23.32
C LEU A 71 120.03 59.31 22.96
N ASP A 72 119.16 60.33 23.06
CA ASP A 72 119.49 61.73 22.82
C ASP A 72 120.38 62.30 23.95
N GLN A 73 120.05 62.04 25.22
CA GLN A 73 120.88 62.45 26.35
C GLN A 73 122.29 61.83 26.33
N ALA A 74 122.42 60.61 25.80
CA ALA A 74 123.69 59.90 25.61
C ALA A 74 124.44 60.28 24.32
N GLY A 75 123.80 60.98 23.36
CA GLY A 75 124.41 61.38 22.09
C GLY A 75 124.72 60.20 21.13
N GLN A 76 124.03 59.06 21.27
CA GLN A 76 124.32 57.80 20.54
C GLN A 76 123.32 57.48 19.41
N GLN A 77 122.57 58.47 18.93
CA GLN A 77 121.49 58.32 17.95
C GLN A 77 121.93 57.66 16.63
N ASP A 78 123.04 58.13 16.04
CA ASP A 78 123.54 57.63 14.75
C ASP A 78 124.11 56.20 14.83
N ALA A 79 124.53 55.76 16.02
CA ALA A 79 124.99 54.39 16.25
C ALA A 79 123.79 53.43 16.35
N PHE A 80 122.71 53.85 17.02
CA PHE A 80 121.48 53.06 17.10
C PHE A 80 120.82 52.89 15.74
N LEU A 81 120.69 53.97 14.95
CA LEU A 81 120.10 53.89 13.61
C LEU A 81 120.88 52.95 12.67
N ARG A 82 122.21 52.89 12.77
CA ARG A 82 123.01 51.92 12.00
C ARG A 82 122.75 50.48 12.43
N THR A 83 122.65 50.25 13.73
CA THR A 83 122.36 48.92 14.29
C THR A 83 120.94 48.46 13.91
N LEU A 84 119.97 49.37 13.96
CA LEU A 84 118.59 49.12 13.54
C LEU A 84 118.50 48.82 12.03
N ARG A 85 119.21 49.58 11.18
CA ARG A 85 119.28 49.28 9.73
C ARG A 85 119.92 47.93 9.44
N GLY A 86 120.95 47.54 10.20
CA GLY A 86 121.54 46.20 10.11
C GLY A 86 120.52 45.11 10.45
N PHE A 87 119.78 45.28 11.55
CA PHE A 87 118.73 44.36 11.96
C PHE A 87 117.59 44.24 10.94
N VAL A 88 117.11 45.37 10.37
CA VAL A 88 116.10 45.37 9.31
C VAL A 88 116.59 44.59 8.10
N SER A 89 117.83 44.82 7.67
CA SER A 89 118.41 44.10 6.52
C SER A 89 118.55 42.60 6.78
N ASP A 90 118.94 42.19 7.99
CA ASP A 90 119.01 40.77 8.37
C ASP A 90 117.61 40.13 8.41
N LYS A 91 116.58 40.84 8.89
CA LYS A 91 115.19 40.37 8.91
C LYS A 91 114.54 40.33 7.53
N GLU A 92 114.81 41.31 6.67
CA GLU A 92 114.39 41.27 5.27
C GLU A 92 114.99 40.05 4.55
N ARG A 93 116.27 39.73 4.81
CA ARG A 93 116.91 38.54 4.27
C ARG A 93 116.31 37.24 4.82
N GLU A 94 115.96 37.20 6.10
CA GLU A 94 115.30 36.05 6.73
C GLU A 94 113.89 35.83 6.13
N ILE A 95 113.08 36.88 6.01
CA ILE A 95 111.76 36.84 5.38
C ILE A 95 111.90 36.40 3.92
N GLN A 96 112.88 36.92 3.19
CA GLN A 96 113.11 36.55 1.81
C GLN A 96 113.52 35.08 1.66
N ALA A 97 114.36 34.55 2.55
CA ALA A 97 114.71 33.13 2.55
C ALA A 97 113.50 32.22 2.86
N VAL A 98 112.62 32.63 3.77
CA VAL A 98 111.38 31.88 4.08
C VAL A 98 110.38 31.95 2.92
N CYS A 99 110.23 33.13 2.30
CA CYS A 99 109.40 33.32 1.13
C CYS A 99 109.92 32.53 -0.08
N ASP A 100 111.22 32.56 -0.36
CA ASP A 100 111.81 31.81 -1.47
C ASP A 100 111.64 30.29 -1.28
N ASN A 101 111.79 29.79 -0.05
CA ASN A 101 111.59 28.37 0.26
C ASN A 101 110.11 27.93 0.19
N ASN A 102 109.14 28.78 0.54
CA ASN A 102 107.73 28.39 0.70
C ASN A 102 106.75 29.08 -0.28
N HIS A 103 107.22 29.89 -1.24
CA HIS A 103 106.36 30.60 -2.19
C HIS A 103 105.43 29.68 -3.00
N GLN A 104 105.90 28.51 -3.41
CA GLN A 104 105.07 27.55 -4.15
C GLN A 104 103.89 27.04 -3.31
N ASP A 105 104.12 26.74 -2.04
CA ASP A 105 103.07 26.25 -1.14
C ASP A 105 102.05 27.36 -0.83
N PHE A 106 102.52 28.60 -0.67
CA PHE A 106 101.65 29.76 -0.48
C PHE A 106 100.77 30.02 -1.71
N VAL A 107 101.36 30.03 -2.91
CA VAL A 107 100.62 30.20 -4.18
C VAL A 107 99.61 29.06 -4.35
N SER A 108 99.99 27.82 -4.04
CA SER A 108 99.06 26.67 -4.11
C SER A 108 97.89 26.78 -3.12
N SER A 109 98.12 27.36 -1.94
CA SER A 109 97.10 27.55 -0.91
C SER A 109 96.13 28.68 -1.26
N VAL A 110 96.65 29.76 -1.85
CA VAL A 110 95.83 30.84 -2.41
C VAL A 110 94.98 30.34 -3.58
N ASP A 111 95.55 29.51 -4.46
CA ASP A 111 94.79 28.90 -5.58
C ASP A 111 93.68 27.97 -5.09
N LYS A 112 93.94 27.17 -4.04
CA LYS A 112 92.91 26.35 -3.37
C LYS A 112 91.80 27.22 -2.75
N LEU A 113 92.14 28.34 -2.10
CA LEU A 113 91.14 29.27 -1.55
C LEU A 113 90.30 29.93 -2.65
N LEU A 114 90.90 30.26 -3.80
CA LEU A 114 90.18 30.77 -4.96
C LEU A 114 89.23 29.72 -5.55
N HIS A 115 89.67 28.46 -5.65
CA HIS A 115 88.82 27.34 -6.07
C HIS A 115 87.65 27.11 -5.10
N VAL A 116 87.89 27.15 -3.78
CA VAL A 116 86.82 27.04 -2.77
C VAL A 116 85.85 28.22 -2.88
N ARG A 117 86.35 29.45 -3.06
CA ARG A 117 85.50 30.63 -3.29
C ARG A 117 84.65 30.48 -4.54
N HIS A 118 85.23 30.02 -5.64
CA HIS A 118 84.50 29.77 -6.88
C HIS A 118 83.44 28.66 -6.71
N GLY A 119 83.79 27.57 -6.04
CA GLY A 119 82.84 26.50 -5.69
C GLY A 119 81.71 26.97 -4.76
N THR A 120 82.01 27.87 -3.83
CA THR A 120 81.00 28.46 -2.92
C THR A 120 80.06 29.40 -3.66
N LEU A 121 80.57 30.21 -4.60
CA LEU A 121 79.76 31.06 -5.46
C LEU A 121 78.86 30.22 -6.37
N SER A 122 79.41 29.20 -7.02
CA SER A 122 78.63 28.27 -7.85
C SER A 122 77.56 27.53 -7.04
N LEU A 123 77.88 27.10 -5.82
CA LEU A 123 76.91 26.47 -4.93
C LEU A 123 75.80 27.46 -4.52
N LYS A 124 76.14 28.71 -4.23
CA LYS A 124 75.15 29.75 -3.92
C LYS A 124 74.19 29.98 -5.09
N ASP A 125 74.72 30.10 -6.31
CA ASP A 125 73.89 30.30 -7.51
C ASP A 125 72.96 29.09 -7.72
N ARG A 126 73.48 27.87 -7.53
CA ARG A 126 72.72 26.63 -7.67
C ARG A 126 71.67 26.43 -6.57
N ILE A 127 71.91 26.94 -5.37
CA ILE A 127 70.91 27.00 -4.29
C ILE A 127 69.83 28.02 -4.64
N GLY A 128 70.20 29.16 -5.25
CA GLY A 128 69.26 30.16 -5.76
C GLY A 128 68.33 29.58 -6.81
N GLU A 129 68.89 28.95 -7.85
CA GLU A 129 68.13 28.24 -8.89
C GLU A 129 67.23 27.15 -8.31
N LEU A 130 67.76 26.31 -7.42
CA LEU A 130 66.96 25.25 -6.79
C LEU A 130 65.81 25.83 -5.95
N ASN A 131 66.03 26.93 -5.24
CA ASN A 131 64.98 27.58 -4.47
C ASN A 131 63.89 28.17 -5.38
N GLU A 132 64.27 28.80 -6.51
CA GLU A 132 63.29 29.26 -7.50
C GLU A 132 62.50 28.09 -8.09
N ASP A 133 63.16 26.99 -8.46
CA ASP A 133 62.52 25.78 -8.97
C ASP A 133 61.57 25.14 -7.95
N VAL A 134 61.97 25.06 -6.68
CA VAL A 134 61.14 24.52 -5.59
C VAL A 134 59.95 25.44 -5.32
N GLN A 135 60.12 26.76 -5.35
CA GLN A 135 59.02 27.71 -5.18
C GLN A 135 58.05 27.65 -6.37
N ALA A 136 58.55 27.62 -7.60
CA ALA A 136 57.73 27.49 -8.80
C ALA A 136 56.97 26.16 -8.82
N GLY A 137 57.65 25.05 -8.49
CA GLY A 137 57.04 23.73 -8.31
C GLY A 137 55.99 23.71 -7.20
N GLY A 138 56.27 24.34 -6.06
CA GLY A 138 55.35 24.46 -4.92
C GLY A 138 54.10 25.29 -5.24
N GLN A 139 54.25 26.42 -5.95
CA GLN A 139 53.13 27.24 -6.40
C GLN A 139 52.28 26.51 -7.43
N SER A 140 52.89 25.83 -8.41
CA SER A 140 52.21 25.02 -9.41
C SER A 140 51.47 23.81 -8.78
N LEU A 141 52.08 23.16 -7.79
CA LEU A 141 51.44 22.09 -7.03
C LEU A 141 50.27 22.62 -6.19
N GLY A 142 50.43 23.78 -5.56
CA GLY A 142 49.37 24.44 -4.80
C GLY A 142 48.17 24.82 -5.67
N SER A 143 48.40 25.33 -6.87
CA SER A 143 47.32 25.65 -7.82
C SER A 143 46.61 24.39 -8.31
N LYS A 144 47.35 23.34 -8.69
CA LYS A 144 46.78 22.02 -9.05
C LYS A 144 46.00 21.38 -7.90
N LYS A 145 46.46 21.50 -6.65
CA LYS A 145 45.73 21.01 -5.47
C LYS A 145 44.41 21.75 -5.27
N ARG A 146 44.38 23.08 -5.45
CA ARG A 146 43.12 23.84 -5.39
C ARG A 146 42.16 23.41 -6.50
N GLN A 147 42.65 23.26 -7.72
CA GLN A 147 41.84 22.77 -8.84
C GLN A 147 41.26 21.38 -8.52
N LEU A 148 42.07 20.46 -8.00
CA LEU A 148 41.61 19.12 -7.61
C LEU A 148 40.53 19.16 -6.52
N LEU A 149 40.65 20.04 -5.53
CA LEU A 149 39.63 20.21 -4.49
C LEU A 149 38.31 20.75 -5.06
N GLU A 150 38.38 21.75 -5.94
CA GLU A 150 37.20 22.26 -6.64
C GLU A 150 36.56 21.18 -7.52
N THR A 151 37.36 20.41 -8.27
CA THR A 151 36.83 19.30 -9.08
C THR A 151 36.19 18.23 -8.22
N ARG A 152 36.76 17.89 -7.06
CA ARG A 152 36.16 16.96 -6.10
C ARG A 152 34.85 17.48 -5.51
N ARG A 153 34.77 18.78 -5.21
CA ARG A 153 33.54 19.41 -4.72
C ARG A 153 32.45 19.37 -5.78
N VAL A 154 32.79 19.69 -7.03
CA VAL A 154 31.85 19.60 -8.16
C VAL A 154 31.41 18.15 -8.37
N ALA A 155 32.32 17.17 -8.32
CA ALA A 155 31.98 15.76 -8.42
C ALA A 155 31.01 15.33 -7.31
N HIS A 156 31.27 15.71 -6.05
CA HIS A 156 30.38 15.41 -4.93
C HIS A 156 28.98 16.02 -5.12
N ASN A 157 28.91 17.29 -5.55
CA ASN A 157 27.62 17.92 -5.86
C ASN A 157 26.87 17.22 -7.01
N ILE A 158 27.61 16.67 -7.99
CA ILE A 158 27.02 15.89 -9.09
C ILE A 158 26.48 14.57 -8.55
N ASP A 159 27.22 13.88 -7.68
CA ASP A 159 26.76 12.63 -7.06
C ASP A 159 25.49 12.85 -6.23
N ASP A 160 25.44 13.90 -5.41
CA ASP A 160 24.24 14.28 -4.65
C ASP A 160 23.05 14.61 -5.58
N ALA A 161 23.30 15.29 -6.70
CA ALA A 161 22.28 15.57 -7.71
C ALA A 161 21.76 14.30 -8.40
N ILE A 162 22.64 13.32 -8.65
CA ILE A 162 22.26 12.02 -9.21
C ILE A 162 21.40 11.25 -8.20
N GLU A 163 21.79 11.21 -6.93
CA GLU A 163 21.03 10.51 -5.88
C GLU A 163 19.61 11.11 -5.70
N THR A 164 19.50 12.43 -5.67
CA THR A 164 18.20 13.13 -5.58
C THR A 164 17.34 12.88 -6.82
N LEU A 165 17.90 12.94 -8.03
CA LEU A 165 17.18 12.61 -9.27
C LEU A 165 16.71 11.15 -9.29
N GLN A 166 17.53 10.21 -8.83
CA GLN A 166 17.14 8.80 -8.73
C GLN A 166 15.99 8.60 -7.73
N ALA A 167 15.97 9.34 -6.61
CA ALA A 167 14.85 9.31 -5.67
C ALA A 167 13.57 9.85 -6.32
N CYS A 168 13.64 10.97 -7.06
CA CYS A 168 12.52 11.53 -7.80
C CYS A 168 11.97 10.54 -8.85
N LEU A 169 12.84 9.86 -9.60
CA LEU A 169 12.44 8.86 -10.59
C LEU A 169 11.72 7.68 -9.93
N ARG A 170 12.21 7.18 -8.79
CA ARG A 170 11.53 6.10 -8.05
C ARG A 170 10.11 6.50 -7.63
N VAL A 171 9.91 7.73 -7.17
CA VAL A 171 8.56 8.25 -6.82
C VAL A 171 7.64 8.23 -8.03
N LEU A 172 8.12 8.68 -9.20
CA LEU A 172 7.35 8.68 -10.45
C LEU A 172 7.05 7.27 -10.95
N ASP A 173 8.00 6.34 -10.87
CA ASP A 173 7.81 4.95 -11.26
C ASP A 173 6.75 4.26 -10.40
N ILE A 174 6.76 4.51 -9.08
CA ILE A 174 5.74 3.98 -8.16
C ILE A 174 4.37 4.59 -8.49
N ALA A 175 4.29 5.88 -8.80
CA ALA A 175 3.04 6.52 -9.20
C ALA A 175 2.47 5.93 -10.50
N ASN A 176 3.29 5.77 -11.54
CA ASN A 176 2.90 5.09 -12.77
C ASN A 176 2.45 3.66 -12.49
N ARG A 177 3.16 2.94 -11.62
CA ARG A 177 2.78 1.59 -11.20
C ARG A 177 1.41 1.59 -10.51
N ILE A 178 1.11 2.57 -9.66
CA ILE A 178 -0.21 2.69 -9.02
C ILE A 178 -1.30 2.82 -10.08
N ASP A 179 -1.12 3.67 -11.09
CA ASP A 179 -2.10 3.81 -12.18
C ASP A 179 -2.29 2.48 -12.94
N THR A 180 -1.22 1.76 -13.28
CA THR A 180 -1.34 0.42 -13.91
C THR A 180 -2.03 -0.63 -13.01
N LEU A 181 -1.85 -0.52 -11.68
CA LEU A 181 -2.53 -1.39 -10.71
C LEU A 181 -4.03 -1.08 -10.62
N ILE A 182 -4.41 0.19 -10.76
CA ILE A 182 -5.81 0.61 -10.82
C ILE A 182 -6.46 0.09 -12.11
N GLU A 183 -5.77 0.21 -13.25
CA GLU A 183 -6.26 -0.30 -14.55
C GLU A 183 -6.40 -1.82 -14.56
N SER A 184 -5.49 -2.54 -13.91
CA SER A 184 -5.55 -4.00 -13.77
C SER A 184 -6.50 -4.49 -12.66
N LYS A 185 -7.32 -3.60 -12.07
CA LYS A 185 -8.31 -3.89 -11.02
C LYS A 185 -7.72 -4.45 -9.72
N LYS A 186 -6.41 -4.26 -9.49
CA LYS A 186 -5.71 -4.70 -8.28
C LYS A 186 -5.73 -3.61 -7.21
N TYR A 187 -6.93 -3.22 -6.79
CA TYR A 187 -7.16 -2.05 -5.92
C TYR A 187 -6.43 -2.11 -4.57
N PHE A 188 -6.37 -3.28 -3.92
CA PHE A 188 -5.66 -3.41 -2.64
C PHE A 188 -4.15 -3.19 -2.79
N SER A 189 -3.56 -3.77 -3.84
CA SER A 189 -2.14 -3.56 -4.16
C SER A 189 -1.85 -2.10 -4.55
N ALA A 190 -2.79 -1.44 -5.23
CA ALA A 190 -2.70 -0.01 -5.54
C ALA A 190 -2.72 0.84 -4.25
N LEU A 191 -3.66 0.59 -3.33
CA LEU A 191 -3.73 1.31 -2.04
C LEU A 191 -2.48 1.09 -1.19
N ARG A 192 -1.95 -0.14 -1.14
CA ARG A 192 -0.71 -0.43 -0.42
C ARG A 192 0.49 0.30 -1.03
N SER A 193 0.62 0.28 -2.35
CA SER A 193 1.67 1.04 -3.06
C SER A 193 1.52 2.55 -2.85
N LEU A 194 0.28 3.04 -2.78
CA LEU A 194 -0.02 4.45 -2.50
C LEU A 194 0.35 4.84 -1.06
N ASP A 195 0.11 3.97 -0.09
CA ASP A 195 0.54 4.17 1.30
C ASP A 195 2.07 4.11 1.44
N GLU A 196 2.74 3.22 0.72
CA GLU A 196 4.20 3.17 0.65
C GLU A 196 4.78 4.46 0.02
N LEU A 197 4.14 4.96 -1.04
CA LEU A 197 4.51 6.22 -1.69
C LEU A 197 4.42 7.39 -0.69
N GLU A 198 3.31 7.49 0.05
CA GLU A 198 3.06 8.52 1.07
C GLU A 198 4.08 8.47 2.22
N ASN A 199 4.30 7.28 2.77
CA ASN A 199 5.01 7.12 4.04
C ASN A 199 6.53 6.96 3.91
N VAL A 200 7.03 6.43 2.79
CA VAL A 200 8.43 6.07 2.59
C VAL A 200 9.09 6.96 1.55
N HIS A 201 8.53 7.02 0.33
CA HIS A 201 9.23 7.58 -0.83
C HIS A 201 9.02 9.09 -1.01
N LEU A 202 7.89 9.63 -0.54
CA LEU A 202 7.60 11.07 -0.65
C LEU A 202 8.39 11.91 0.38
N LYS A 203 8.58 11.43 1.62
CA LYS A 203 9.22 12.20 2.71
C LYS A 203 10.59 12.79 2.34
N PRO A 204 11.52 12.06 1.70
CA PRO A 204 12.84 12.58 1.31
C PRO A 204 12.78 13.66 0.22
N VAL A 205 11.70 13.70 -0.57
CA VAL A 205 11.61 14.48 -1.82
C VAL A 205 10.67 15.69 -1.66
N LEU A 206 10.06 15.89 -0.47
CA LEU A 206 9.11 16.97 -0.15
C LEU A 206 9.65 18.41 -0.35
N MET A 207 10.96 18.56 -0.52
CA MET A 207 11.59 19.84 -0.88
C MET A 207 11.20 20.30 -2.29
N HIS A 208 10.81 19.38 -3.17
CA HIS A 208 10.44 19.68 -4.54
C HIS A 208 8.93 19.90 -4.69
N GLU A 209 8.55 20.86 -5.54
CA GLU A 209 7.15 21.26 -5.75
C GLU A 209 6.27 20.12 -6.30
N PHE A 210 6.80 19.29 -7.20
CA PHE A 210 6.05 18.16 -7.74
C PHE A 210 5.66 17.14 -6.66
N ALA A 211 6.52 16.91 -5.66
CA ALA A 211 6.24 15.98 -4.56
C ALA A 211 5.10 16.48 -3.67
N ARG A 212 4.99 17.81 -3.49
CA ARG A 212 3.86 18.43 -2.78
C ARG A 212 2.55 18.28 -3.55
N LEU A 213 2.57 18.55 -4.85
CA LEU A 213 1.40 18.35 -5.71
C LEU A 213 0.94 16.88 -5.72
N MET A 214 1.88 15.94 -5.74
CA MET A 214 1.56 14.51 -5.63
C MET A 214 0.92 14.16 -4.29
N LEU A 215 1.44 14.69 -3.17
CA LEU A 215 0.88 14.49 -1.84
C LEU A 215 -0.58 15.00 -1.76
N GLU A 216 -0.85 16.18 -2.33
CA GLU A 216 -2.20 16.74 -2.43
C GLU A 216 -3.12 15.91 -3.35
N GLY A 217 -2.56 15.18 -4.32
CA GLY A 217 -3.27 14.28 -5.21
C GLY A 217 -3.61 12.91 -4.60
N ILE A 218 -2.91 12.45 -3.55
CA ILE A 218 -3.13 11.12 -2.95
C ILE A 218 -4.58 10.91 -2.49
N PRO A 219 -5.24 11.84 -1.78
CA PRO A 219 -6.64 11.69 -1.40
C PRO A 219 -7.56 11.52 -2.61
N GLN A 220 -7.28 12.22 -3.71
CA GLN A 220 -8.05 12.11 -4.95
C GLN A 220 -7.86 10.73 -5.59
N THR A 221 -6.64 10.18 -5.57
CA THR A 221 -6.39 8.81 -6.06
C THR A 221 -7.06 7.76 -5.19
N ARG A 222 -7.06 7.91 -3.86
CA ARG A 222 -7.83 7.05 -2.94
C ARG A 222 -9.32 7.08 -3.28
N GLU A 223 -9.86 8.27 -3.54
CA GLU A 223 -11.25 8.46 -3.95
C GLU A 223 -11.56 7.84 -5.32
N ARG A 224 -10.65 7.97 -6.29
CA ARG A 224 -10.77 7.29 -7.60
C ARG A 224 -10.81 5.76 -7.46
N ILE A 225 -9.97 5.19 -6.59
CA ILE A 225 -10.00 3.75 -6.29
C ILE A 225 -11.33 3.36 -5.66
N ARG A 226 -11.79 4.12 -4.66
CA ARG A 226 -13.08 3.90 -4.01
C ARG A 226 -14.23 3.91 -5.04
N ALA A 227 -14.32 4.96 -5.84
CA ALA A 227 -15.36 5.09 -6.87
C ALA A 227 -15.32 3.95 -7.90
N ALA A 228 -14.13 3.51 -8.32
CA ALA A 228 -13.98 2.38 -9.24
C ALA A 228 -14.50 1.07 -8.62
N VAL A 229 -14.14 0.80 -7.37
CA VAL A 229 -14.57 -0.38 -6.62
C VAL A 229 -16.09 -0.37 -6.39
N THR A 230 -16.67 0.78 -6.03
CA THR A 230 -18.12 0.93 -5.88
C THR A 230 -18.85 0.70 -7.20
N ARG A 231 -18.28 1.14 -8.33
CA ARG A 231 -18.86 0.89 -9.65
C ARG A 231 -18.87 -0.60 -9.98
N GLU A 232 -17.78 -1.32 -9.73
CA GLU A 232 -17.74 -2.78 -9.94
C GLU A 232 -18.72 -3.52 -9.04
N MET A 233 -18.88 -3.09 -7.79
CA MET A 233 -19.91 -3.64 -6.89
C MET A 233 -21.33 -3.40 -7.43
N LYS A 234 -21.61 -2.22 -8.00
CA LYS A 234 -22.91 -1.93 -8.63
C LYS A 234 -23.15 -2.72 -9.91
N GLU A 235 -22.12 -2.92 -10.72
CA GLU A 235 -22.18 -3.84 -11.87
C GLU A 235 -22.49 -5.27 -11.41
N TRP A 236 -21.85 -5.72 -10.33
CA TRP A 236 -22.15 -7.01 -9.71
C TRP A 236 -23.60 -7.08 -9.19
N LEU A 237 -24.13 -6.03 -8.56
CA LEU A 237 -25.54 -5.99 -8.12
C LEU A 237 -26.51 -6.16 -9.30
N PHE A 238 -26.17 -5.63 -10.48
CA PHE A 238 -26.95 -5.81 -11.69
C PHE A 238 -26.86 -7.25 -12.21
N GLU A 239 -25.65 -7.81 -12.32
CA GLU A 239 -25.43 -9.19 -12.76
C GLU A 239 -26.13 -10.20 -11.83
N ALA A 240 -26.02 -10.00 -10.52
CA ALA A 240 -26.68 -10.82 -9.52
C ALA A 240 -28.21 -10.77 -9.66
N ARG A 241 -28.78 -9.63 -10.04
CA ARG A 241 -30.22 -9.48 -10.33
C ARG A 241 -30.62 -10.19 -11.62
N GLU A 242 -29.82 -10.13 -12.67
CA GLU A 242 -30.12 -10.81 -13.94
C GLU A 242 -30.13 -12.34 -13.76
N LYS A 243 -29.18 -12.84 -12.96
CA LYS A 243 -29.04 -14.27 -12.67
C LYS A 243 -29.97 -14.78 -11.58
N SER A 244 -30.49 -13.91 -10.71
CA SER A 244 -31.31 -14.33 -9.54
C SER A 244 -32.52 -15.14 -9.97
N ARG A 245 -33.23 -14.74 -11.02
CA ARG A 245 -34.39 -15.49 -11.52
C ARG A 245 -34.04 -16.94 -11.85
N THR A 246 -32.91 -17.16 -12.53
CA THR A 246 -32.46 -18.51 -12.90
C THR A 246 -32.09 -19.31 -11.65
N VAL A 247 -31.41 -18.68 -10.68
CA VAL A 247 -31.10 -19.30 -9.37
C VAL A 247 -32.38 -19.75 -8.67
N GLY A 248 -33.40 -18.88 -8.60
CA GLY A 248 -34.65 -19.19 -7.94
C GLY A 248 -35.46 -20.26 -8.68
N ARG A 249 -35.47 -20.26 -10.00
CA ARG A 249 -36.08 -21.35 -10.80
C ARG A 249 -35.41 -22.69 -10.50
N LEU A 250 -34.08 -22.75 -10.53
CA LEU A 250 -33.34 -23.98 -10.20
C LEU A 250 -33.64 -24.48 -8.78
N ALA A 251 -33.76 -23.55 -7.82
CA ALA A 251 -34.10 -23.88 -6.44
C ALA A 251 -35.53 -24.44 -6.32
N LEU A 252 -36.51 -23.81 -6.97
CA LEU A 252 -37.90 -24.27 -6.99
C LEU A 252 -38.04 -25.63 -7.70
N ASP A 253 -37.39 -25.82 -8.85
CA ASP A 253 -37.40 -27.09 -9.60
C ASP A 253 -36.76 -28.22 -8.79
N ALA A 254 -35.62 -27.93 -8.14
CA ALA A 254 -34.96 -28.89 -7.25
C ALA A 254 -35.83 -29.25 -6.05
N MET A 255 -36.55 -28.27 -5.49
CA MET A 255 -37.49 -28.49 -4.41
C MET A 255 -38.69 -29.35 -4.85
N GLU A 256 -39.25 -29.10 -6.03
CA GLU A 256 -40.35 -29.91 -6.57
C GLU A 256 -39.90 -31.36 -6.83
N LEU A 257 -38.69 -31.56 -7.38
CA LEU A 257 -38.12 -32.89 -7.56
C LEU A 257 -37.87 -33.58 -6.22
N ARG A 258 -37.41 -32.84 -5.21
CA ARG A 258 -37.23 -33.33 -3.84
C ARG A 258 -38.55 -33.78 -3.23
N GLN A 259 -39.62 -33.00 -3.38
CA GLN A 259 -40.97 -33.40 -2.95
C GLN A 259 -41.44 -34.69 -3.63
N LYS A 260 -41.29 -34.81 -4.96
CA LYS A 260 -41.68 -36.01 -5.71
C LYS A 260 -40.91 -37.26 -5.23
N ARG A 261 -39.59 -37.13 -5.04
CA ARG A 261 -38.76 -38.22 -4.49
C ARG A 261 -39.19 -38.60 -3.07
N TRP A 262 -39.49 -37.61 -2.24
CA TRP A 262 -39.94 -37.85 -0.87
C TRP A 262 -41.30 -38.56 -0.83
N LYS A 263 -42.29 -38.09 -1.62
CA LYS A 263 -43.59 -38.77 -1.75
C LYS A 263 -43.44 -40.23 -2.17
N ALA A 264 -42.58 -40.54 -3.14
CA ALA A 264 -42.34 -41.91 -3.59
C ALA A 264 -41.67 -42.78 -2.51
N LYS A 265 -40.80 -42.22 -1.66
CA LYS A 265 -40.20 -42.93 -0.52
C LYS A 265 -41.22 -43.14 0.60
N ALA A 266 -42.00 -42.11 0.94
CA ALA A 266 -43.04 -42.15 1.96
C ALA A 266 -44.17 -43.15 1.63
N GLN A 267 -44.47 -43.38 0.35
CA GLN A 267 -45.42 -44.43 -0.06
C GLN A 267 -44.86 -45.85 0.12
N LYS A 268 -43.54 -46.03 0.07
CA LYS A 268 -42.89 -47.33 0.24
C LYS A 268 -42.66 -47.68 1.70
N ASP A 269 -42.43 -46.68 2.54
CA ASP A 269 -42.19 -46.86 3.98
C ASP A 269 -43.20 -46.03 4.81
N PRO A 270 -44.17 -46.68 5.47
CA PRO A 270 -45.16 -46.01 6.31
C PRO A 270 -44.54 -45.17 7.45
N MET A 271 -43.34 -45.52 7.93
CA MET A 271 -42.65 -44.76 8.98
C MET A 271 -42.18 -43.39 8.47
N LEU A 272 -41.84 -43.29 7.18
CA LEU A 272 -41.45 -42.03 6.53
C LEU A 272 -42.64 -41.16 6.12
N SER A 273 -43.85 -41.72 6.08
CA SER A 273 -45.09 -40.98 5.79
C SER A 273 -45.37 -39.88 6.80
N LEU A 274 -44.95 -40.06 8.06
CA LEU A 274 -45.11 -39.06 9.12
C LEU A 274 -44.09 -37.92 9.03
N ALA A 275 -42.94 -38.16 8.39
CA ALA A 275 -41.87 -37.19 8.27
C ALA A 275 -42.09 -36.24 7.08
N LYS A 276 -41.94 -34.93 7.34
CA LYS A 276 -42.16 -33.86 6.36
C LYS A 276 -40.90 -33.59 5.54
N VAL A 277 -41.07 -32.94 4.39
CA VAL A 277 -39.92 -32.35 3.68
C VAL A 277 -39.36 -31.21 4.54
N ASN A 278 -38.03 -31.06 4.60
CA ASN A 278 -37.29 -30.21 5.56
C ASN A 278 -37.33 -30.68 7.03
N SER A 279 -37.95 -31.83 7.34
CA SER A 279 -37.81 -32.45 8.65
C SER A 279 -36.38 -32.94 8.84
N ALA A 280 -35.90 -32.98 10.09
CA ALA A 280 -34.60 -33.56 10.44
C ALA A 280 -34.41 -34.97 9.86
N ILE A 281 -35.48 -35.78 9.83
CA ILE A 281 -35.45 -37.14 9.27
C ILE A 281 -35.18 -37.11 7.76
N GLU A 282 -35.83 -36.18 7.04
CA GLU A 282 -35.69 -36.07 5.59
C GLU A 282 -34.33 -35.47 5.19
N LEU A 283 -33.83 -34.51 5.96
CA LEU A 283 -32.50 -33.92 5.78
C LEU A 283 -31.39 -34.96 5.93
N VAL A 284 -31.44 -35.80 6.97
CA VAL A 284 -30.48 -36.90 7.17
C VAL A 284 -30.54 -37.92 6.03
N VAL A 285 -31.73 -38.25 5.55
CA VAL A 285 -31.91 -39.19 4.43
C VAL A 285 -31.35 -38.64 3.10
N ASN A 286 -31.30 -37.31 2.95
CA ASN A 286 -30.86 -36.64 1.72
C ASN A 286 -29.56 -35.83 1.90
N GLU A 287 -28.78 -36.08 2.96
CA GLU A 287 -27.55 -35.35 3.32
C GLU A 287 -26.51 -35.30 2.18
N ARG A 288 -26.49 -36.31 1.31
CA ARG A 288 -25.56 -36.40 0.17
C ARG A 288 -25.92 -35.48 -1.02
N ILE A 289 -27.02 -34.74 -0.94
CA ILE A 289 -27.55 -33.90 -2.02
C ILE A 289 -27.54 -32.44 -1.56
N GLU A 290 -26.36 -31.91 -1.24
CA GLU A 290 -26.18 -30.45 -1.11
C GLU A 290 -25.95 -29.85 -2.50
N TYR A 291 -26.82 -28.93 -2.90
CA TYR A 291 -26.74 -28.27 -4.20
C TYR A 291 -26.54 -26.76 -3.98
N ASN A 292 -25.43 -26.23 -4.50
CA ASN A 292 -25.20 -24.79 -4.50
C ASN A 292 -25.94 -24.17 -5.69
N PHE A 293 -27.03 -23.45 -5.42
CA PHE A 293 -27.83 -22.81 -6.47
C PHE A 293 -27.15 -21.58 -7.08
N VAL A 294 -26.12 -21.05 -6.43
CA VAL A 294 -25.45 -19.80 -6.77
C VAL A 294 -24.15 -20.02 -7.56
N ASP A 295 -23.53 -21.19 -7.39
CA ASP A 295 -22.38 -21.66 -8.18
C ASP A 295 -22.61 -23.11 -8.62
N ASN A 296 -23.06 -23.29 -9.86
CA ASN A 296 -23.31 -24.58 -10.51
C ASN A 296 -23.05 -24.50 -12.03
N GLU A 297 -23.28 -25.62 -12.73
CA GLU A 297 -23.07 -25.73 -14.19
C GLU A 297 -23.95 -24.77 -15.01
N HIS A 298 -25.09 -24.32 -14.48
CA HIS A 298 -26.05 -23.48 -15.19
C HIS A 298 -25.92 -21.99 -14.85
N VAL A 299 -25.54 -21.68 -13.61
CA VAL A 299 -25.42 -20.32 -13.09
C VAL A 299 -24.21 -20.21 -12.19
N LYS A 300 -23.41 -19.18 -12.45
CA LYS A 300 -22.29 -18.80 -11.60
C LYS A 300 -22.34 -17.31 -11.32
N ILE A 301 -22.52 -16.94 -10.05
CA ILE A 301 -22.44 -15.55 -9.57
C ILE A 301 -21.08 -15.37 -8.90
N ASP A 302 -20.22 -14.50 -9.46
CA ASP A 302 -18.91 -14.22 -8.87
C ASP A 302 -19.05 -13.17 -7.75
N PHE A 303 -18.85 -13.55 -6.49
CA PHE A 303 -18.93 -12.63 -5.36
C PHE A 303 -17.64 -11.83 -5.12
N LYS A 304 -16.57 -12.08 -5.87
CA LYS A 304 -15.30 -11.36 -5.71
C LYS A 304 -15.44 -9.83 -5.74
N PRO A 305 -16.22 -9.20 -6.64
CA PRO A 305 -16.37 -7.75 -6.64
C PRO A 305 -16.96 -7.21 -5.34
N LEU A 306 -17.94 -7.91 -4.77
CA LEU A 306 -18.53 -7.56 -3.48
C LEU A 306 -17.50 -7.68 -2.35
N TYR A 307 -16.80 -8.82 -2.23
CA TYR A 307 -15.82 -9.00 -1.15
C TYR A 307 -14.62 -8.08 -1.29
N GLN A 308 -14.15 -7.84 -2.51
CA GLN A 308 -13.11 -6.85 -2.78
C GLN A 308 -13.58 -5.47 -2.36
N CYS A 309 -14.82 -5.10 -2.66
CA CYS A 309 -15.40 -3.84 -2.22
C CYS A 309 -15.44 -3.72 -0.69
N ILE A 310 -15.95 -4.74 0.01
CA ILE A 310 -15.96 -4.78 1.48
C ILE A 310 -14.54 -4.61 2.03
N HIS A 311 -13.58 -5.38 1.51
CA HIS A 311 -12.20 -5.34 1.98
C HIS A 311 -11.53 -3.96 1.77
N ILE A 312 -11.77 -3.32 0.63
CA ILE A 312 -11.23 -1.98 0.35
C ILE A 312 -11.86 -0.94 1.28
N TYR A 313 -13.16 -1.00 1.52
CA TYR A 313 -13.86 -0.10 2.44
C TYR A 313 -13.44 -0.32 3.90
N ASP A 314 -13.09 -1.55 4.29
CA ASP A 314 -12.49 -1.86 5.59
C ASP A 314 -11.12 -1.18 5.73
N VAL A 315 -10.25 -1.30 4.72
CA VAL A 315 -8.92 -0.65 4.71
C VAL A 315 -9.03 0.88 4.77
N LEU A 316 -10.06 1.45 4.14
CA LEU A 316 -10.34 2.89 4.17
C LEU A 316 -11.07 3.35 5.45
N ASN A 317 -11.39 2.45 6.40
CA ASN A 317 -12.14 2.72 7.64
C ASN A 317 -13.51 3.39 7.42
N ILE A 318 -14.19 3.07 6.33
CA ILE A 318 -15.51 3.62 5.97
C ILE A 318 -16.54 2.53 5.66
N ARG A 319 -16.36 1.34 6.25
CA ARG A 319 -17.24 0.17 6.06
C ARG A 319 -18.72 0.47 6.27
N GLU A 320 -19.05 1.27 7.28
CA GLU A 320 -20.43 1.63 7.63
C GLU A 320 -21.16 2.34 6.48
N GLN A 321 -20.46 3.19 5.71
CA GLN A 321 -21.04 3.86 4.55
C GLN A 321 -21.41 2.87 3.44
N LEU A 322 -20.56 1.86 3.22
CA LEU A 322 -20.84 0.79 2.25
C LEU A 322 -22.02 -0.07 2.70
N GLN A 323 -22.09 -0.41 3.99
CA GLN A 323 -23.18 -1.19 4.56
C GLN A 323 -24.52 -0.50 4.34
N GLN A 324 -24.62 0.79 4.67
CA GLN A 324 -25.83 1.60 4.46
C GLN A 324 -26.22 1.65 2.98
N SER A 325 -25.27 1.99 2.10
CA SER A 325 -25.52 2.04 0.65
C SER A 325 -25.96 0.68 0.09
N TYR A 326 -25.32 -0.41 0.51
CA TYR A 326 -25.68 -1.76 0.10
C TYR A 326 -27.10 -2.13 0.55
N GLN A 327 -27.43 -1.85 1.81
CA GLN A 327 -28.75 -2.13 2.37
C GLN A 327 -29.85 -1.34 1.63
N GLU A 328 -29.61 -0.07 1.34
CA GLU A 328 -30.54 0.78 0.56
C GLU A 328 -30.74 0.24 -0.85
N ASP A 329 -29.66 -0.10 -1.56
CA ASP A 329 -29.72 -0.66 -2.91
C ASP A 329 -30.49 -1.99 -2.94
N ARG A 330 -30.22 -2.90 -1.99
CA ARG A 330 -30.92 -4.19 -1.89
C ARG A 330 -32.39 -4.02 -1.51
N ARG A 331 -32.72 -3.06 -0.65
CA ARG A 331 -34.11 -2.70 -0.32
C ARG A 331 -34.85 -2.14 -1.52
N ALA A 332 -34.22 -1.27 -2.29
CA ALA A 332 -34.79 -0.74 -3.53
C ALA A 332 -35.04 -1.86 -4.55
N GLN A 333 -34.08 -2.78 -4.74
CA GLN A 333 -34.23 -3.92 -5.64
C GLN A 333 -35.39 -4.84 -5.21
N ALA A 334 -35.49 -5.18 -3.92
CA ALA A 334 -36.59 -5.99 -3.40
C ALA A 334 -37.96 -5.33 -3.62
N ASN A 335 -38.04 -4.00 -3.44
CA ASN A 335 -39.26 -3.25 -3.72
C ASN A 335 -39.65 -3.28 -5.21
N LEU A 336 -38.67 -3.22 -6.12
CA LEU A 336 -38.91 -3.26 -7.56
C LEU A 336 -39.43 -4.60 -8.04
N LEU A 337 -39.00 -5.73 -7.45
CA LEU A 337 -39.50 -7.06 -7.82
C LEU A 337 -41.03 -7.14 -7.76
N LEU A 338 -41.64 -6.52 -6.75
CA LEU A 338 -43.07 -6.57 -6.49
C LEU A 338 -43.87 -5.46 -7.21
N SER A 339 -43.21 -4.59 -7.96
CA SER A 339 -43.87 -3.54 -8.74
C SER A 339 -44.37 -4.03 -10.11
N GLN A 340 -44.03 -5.26 -10.48
CA GLN A 340 -44.43 -5.86 -11.75
C GLN A 340 -45.92 -6.21 -11.72
N GLY A 341 -46.66 -5.84 -12.77
CA GLY A 341 -48.07 -6.19 -12.92
C GLY A 341 -48.24 -7.71 -13.04
N LEU A 342 -49.14 -8.28 -12.24
CA LEU A 342 -49.32 -9.74 -12.17
C LEU A 342 -50.60 -10.19 -12.85
N ASN A 343 -50.49 -11.35 -13.48
CA ASN A 343 -51.55 -12.04 -14.18
C ASN A 343 -51.63 -13.48 -13.68
N PHE A 344 -52.79 -13.84 -13.15
CA PHE A 344 -53.13 -15.18 -12.66
C PHE A 344 -53.91 -16.01 -13.71
N SER A 345 -54.08 -15.48 -14.93
CA SER A 345 -54.75 -16.19 -16.02
C SER A 345 -54.04 -17.51 -16.35
N PRO A 346 -54.79 -18.60 -16.57
CA PRO A 346 -54.21 -19.90 -16.93
C PRO A 346 -53.43 -19.90 -18.24
N SER A 347 -53.66 -18.91 -19.12
CA SER A 347 -52.97 -18.81 -20.41
C SER A 347 -51.53 -18.29 -20.32
N ASN A 348 -51.22 -17.40 -19.37
CA ASN A 348 -49.89 -16.82 -19.18
C ASN A 348 -49.70 -16.41 -17.70
N PRO A 349 -49.47 -17.38 -16.80
CA PRO A 349 -49.28 -17.07 -15.39
C PRO A 349 -47.91 -16.42 -15.16
N THR A 350 -47.92 -15.20 -14.61
CA THR A 350 -46.69 -14.45 -14.25
C THR A 350 -46.36 -14.57 -12.76
N PHE A 351 -47.25 -15.17 -11.98
CA PHE A 351 -47.03 -15.39 -10.55
C PHE A 351 -45.86 -16.34 -10.25
N PRO A 352 -45.69 -17.50 -10.94
CA PRO A 352 -44.52 -18.36 -10.72
C PRO A 352 -43.20 -17.64 -10.99
N THR A 353 -43.14 -16.81 -12.03
CA THR A 353 -41.92 -16.07 -12.39
C THR A 353 -41.55 -15.04 -11.34
N LEU A 354 -42.54 -14.42 -10.67
CA LEU A 354 -42.27 -13.57 -9.52
C LEU A 354 -41.66 -14.37 -8.35
N LEU A 355 -42.19 -15.57 -8.07
CA LEU A 355 -41.66 -16.42 -7.01
C LEU A 355 -40.21 -16.86 -7.32
N GLU A 356 -39.89 -17.18 -8.59
CA GLU A 356 -38.52 -17.45 -9.03
C GLU A 356 -37.59 -16.26 -8.72
N GLU A 357 -38.00 -15.03 -9.06
CA GLU A 357 -37.19 -13.83 -8.80
C GLU A 357 -36.98 -13.58 -7.29
N VAL A 358 -38.02 -13.77 -6.48
CA VAL A 358 -37.96 -13.59 -5.03
C VAL A 358 -37.07 -14.64 -4.39
N VAL A 359 -37.23 -15.92 -4.70
CA VAL A 359 -36.35 -16.99 -4.17
C VAL A 359 -34.91 -16.71 -4.55
N GLY A 360 -34.65 -16.36 -5.82
CA GLY A 360 -33.32 -16.02 -6.29
C GLY A 360 -32.67 -14.87 -5.51
N PHE A 361 -33.44 -13.82 -5.26
CA PHE A 361 -32.99 -12.68 -4.47
C PHE A 361 -32.59 -13.09 -3.04
N PHE A 362 -33.44 -13.84 -2.35
CA PHE A 362 -33.18 -14.25 -0.96
C PHE A 362 -32.10 -15.31 -0.84
N LEU A 363 -31.89 -16.16 -1.85
CA LEU A 363 -30.74 -17.09 -1.88
C LEU A 363 -29.41 -16.36 -2.02
N VAL A 364 -29.36 -15.30 -2.85
CA VAL A 364 -28.17 -14.44 -2.93
C VAL A 364 -27.94 -13.73 -1.60
N GLU A 365 -29.00 -13.19 -0.96
CA GLU A 365 -28.87 -12.58 0.37
C GLU A 365 -28.39 -13.58 1.43
N TYR A 366 -28.94 -14.79 1.43
CA TYR A 366 -28.53 -15.86 2.32
C TYR A 366 -27.04 -16.19 2.12
N HIS A 367 -26.59 -16.31 0.87
CA HIS A 367 -25.19 -16.55 0.57
C HIS A 367 -24.30 -15.40 1.09
N VAL A 368 -24.66 -14.14 0.82
CA VAL A 368 -23.92 -12.96 1.30
C VAL A 368 -23.86 -12.94 2.83
N LEU A 369 -24.95 -13.24 3.51
CA LEU A 369 -25.01 -13.28 4.97
C LEU A 369 -24.02 -14.27 5.58
N HIS A 370 -23.84 -15.44 4.96
CA HIS A 370 -22.99 -16.52 5.49
C HIS A 370 -21.52 -16.42 5.06
N THR A 371 -21.23 -15.68 3.99
CA THR A 371 -19.88 -15.61 3.39
C THR A 371 -19.19 -14.27 3.57
N SER A 372 -19.95 -13.19 3.82
CA SER A 372 -19.38 -11.87 4.05
C SER A 372 -18.73 -11.77 5.44
N PRO A 373 -17.77 -10.84 5.64
CA PRO A 373 -17.15 -10.64 6.94
C PRO A 373 -18.19 -10.29 8.02
N PRO A 374 -17.99 -10.74 9.27
CA PRO A 374 -18.97 -10.58 10.35
C PRO A 374 -19.35 -9.11 10.54
N GLY A 375 -20.65 -8.86 10.68
CA GLY A 375 -21.21 -7.52 10.85
C GLY A 375 -21.37 -6.71 9.56
N PHE A 376 -21.09 -7.27 8.36
CA PHE A 376 -21.41 -6.56 7.10
C PHE A 376 -22.90 -6.61 6.78
N ARG A 377 -23.49 -7.81 6.82
CA ARG A 377 -24.91 -8.04 6.64
C ARG A 377 -25.47 -8.61 7.93
N VAL A 378 -26.56 -8.03 8.43
CA VAL A 378 -27.18 -8.45 9.69
C VAL A 378 -28.43 -9.28 9.40
N ASP A 379 -28.60 -10.38 10.13
CA ASP A 379 -29.72 -11.31 9.97
C ASP A 379 -31.08 -10.63 10.17
N SER A 380 -31.20 -9.74 11.16
CA SER A 380 -32.44 -8.98 11.42
C SER A 380 -32.90 -8.15 10.22
N GLU A 381 -31.98 -7.53 9.48
CA GLU A 381 -32.33 -6.70 8.31
C GLU A 381 -32.83 -7.54 7.14
N VAL A 382 -32.25 -8.72 6.95
CA VAL A 382 -32.68 -9.67 5.92
C VAL A 382 -34.05 -10.23 6.28
N ASN A 383 -34.29 -10.52 7.55
CA ASN A 383 -35.58 -10.95 8.07
C ASN A 383 -36.67 -9.87 7.95
N ASP A 384 -36.36 -8.61 8.25
CA ASP A 384 -37.32 -7.49 8.08
C ASP A 384 -37.73 -7.31 6.61
N LEU A 385 -36.76 -7.44 5.71
CA LEU A 385 -37.00 -7.38 4.27
C LEU A 385 -37.83 -8.59 3.79
N TRP A 386 -37.57 -9.78 4.32
CA TRP A 386 -38.35 -10.98 4.08
C TRP A 386 -39.78 -10.85 4.58
N ASP A 387 -39.98 -10.32 5.78
CA ASP A 387 -41.31 -10.10 6.36
C ASP A 387 -42.15 -9.10 5.55
N THR A 388 -41.51 -8.06 5.03
CA THR A 388 -42.12 -7.08 4.13
C THR A 388 -42.50 -7.73 2.80
N MET A 389 -41.62 -8.59 2.26
CA MET A 389 -41.87 -9.33 1.02
C MET A 389 -43.08 -10.27 1.17
N CYS A 390 -43.14 -11.04 2.26
CA CYS A 390 -44.26 -11.94 2.56
C CYS A 390 -45.60 -11.21 2.63
N GLU A 391 -45.62 -10.05 3.27
CA GLU A 391 -46.83 -9.25 3.45
C GLU A 391 -47.34 -8.68 2.12
N ARG A 392 -46.43 -8.28 1.23
CA ARG A 392 -46.80 -7.84 -0.12
C ARG A 392 -47.24 -8.98 -1.02
N VAL A 393 -46.57 -10.14 -0.97
CA VAL A 393 -47.00 -11.35 -1.69
C VAL A 393 -48.43 -11.73 -1.26
N PHE A 394 -48.72 -11.64 0.05
CA PHE A 394 -50.07 -11.85 0.57
C PHE A 394 -51.09 -10.89 -0.04
N GLN A 395 -50.79 -9.59 -0.07
CA GLN A 395 -51.67 -8.57 -0.67
C GLN A 395 -51.89 -8.80 -2.17
N ILE A 396 -50.81 -9.05 -2.89
CA ILE A 396 -50.80 -9.33 -4.33
C ILE A 396 -51.71 -10.50 -4.69
N VAL A 397 -51.57 -11.62 -3.97
CA VAL A 397 -52.33 -12.84 -4.24
C VAL A 397 -53.81 -12.63 -3.91
N ASN A 398 -54.12 -11.99 -2.80
CA ASN A 398 -55.51 -11.71 -2.43
C ASN A 398 -56.19 -10.72 -3.39
N MET A 399 -55.50 -9.68 -3.83
CA MET A 399 -56.03 -8.76 -4.85
C MET A 399 -56.21 -9.46 -6.19
N GLY A 400 -55.19 -10.19 -6.66
CA GLY A 400 -55.21 -10.86 -7.95
C GLY A 400 -56.24 -11.99 -8.09
N LEU A 401 -56.60 -12.62 -6.96
CA LEU A 401 -57.60 -13.71 -6.93
C LEU A 401 -58.98 -13.27 -6.41
N SER A 402 -59.16 -12.01 -6.03
CA SER A 402 -60.42 -11.51 -5.46
C SER A 402 -61.65 -11.78 -6.34
N GLU A 403 -61.51 -11.52 -7.65
CA GLU A 403 -62.56 -11.72 -8.67
C GLU A 403 -62.48 -13.08 -9.39
N CYS A 404 -61.47 -13.91 -9.08
CA CYS A 404 -61.28 -15.20 -9.74
C CYS A 404 -62.31 -16.22 -9.26
N ARG A 405 -63.02 -16.88 -10.20
CA ARG A 405 -63.98 -17.96 -9.92
C ARG A 405 -63.49 -19.35 -10.38
N ASP A 406 -62.32 -19.42 -11.02
CA ASP A 406 -61.78 -20.68 -11.51
C ASP A 406 -61.01 -21.41 -10.40
N THR A 407 -61.59 -22.51 -9.94
CA THR A 407 -61.02 -23.42 -8.93
C THR A 407 -59.65 -23.97 -9.32
N LYS A 408 -59.32 -24.08 -10.62
CA LYS A 408 -58.01 -24.57 -11.06
C LYS A 408 -56.88 -23.59 -10.77
N VAL A 409 -57.15 -22.29 -10.88
CA VAL A 409 -56.17 -21.22 -10.59
C VAL A 409 -55.80 -21.21 -9.11
N PHE A 410 -56.74 -21.51 -8.21
CA PHE A 410 -56.46 -21.65 -6.78
C PHE A 410 -55.55 -22.85 -6.49
N LEU A 411 -55.75 -23.98 -7.17
CA LEU A 411 -54.90 -25.17 -7.02
C LEU A 411 -53.47 -24.93 -7.53
N THR A 412 -53.32 -24.30 -8.71
CA THR A 412 -51.99 -23.97 -9.25
C THR A 412 -51.27 -22.93 -8.40
N THR A 413 -51.98 -21.90 -7.93
CA THR A 413 -51.42 -20.89 -7.02
C THR A 413 -50.99 -21.52 -5.69
N LYS A 414 -51.84 -22.38 -5.10
CA LYS A 414 -51.50 -23.15 -3.89
C LYS A 414 -50.22 -23.95 -4.09
N ALA A 415 -50.12 -24.72 -5.18
CA ALA A 415 -48.93 -25.54 -5.45
C ALA A 415 -47.66 -24.68 -5.55
N ALA A 416 -47.73 -23.55 -6.26
CA ALA A 416 -46.61 -22.63 -6.38
C ALA A 416 -46.18 -22.02 -5.03
N VAL A 417 -47.14 -21.52 -4.23
CA VAL A 417 -46.89 -20.97 -2.89
C VAL A 417 -46.34 -22.03 -1.93
N GLN A 418 -46.83 -23.26 -2.02
CA GLN A 418 -46.38 -24.36 -1.17
C GLN A 418 -44.93 -24.74 -1.47
N THR A 419 -44.54 -24.85 -2.74
CA THR A 419 -43.13 -25.09 -3.12
C THR A 419 -42.24 -23.91 -2.71
N PHE A 420 -42.73 -22.68 -2.85
CA PHE A 420 -42.05 -21.48 -2.40
C PHE A 420 -41.77 -21.47 -0.88
N ILE A 421 -42.78 -21.78 -0.06
CA ILE A 421 -42.65 -21.93 1.40
C ILE A 421 -41.59 -22.96 1.75
N GLN A 422 -41.69 -24.16 1.18
CA GLN A 422 -40.76 -25.24 1.51
C GLN A 422 -39.33 -24.95 1.04
N THR A 423 -39.16 -24.23 -0.07
CA THR A 423 -37.82 -23.87 -0.55
C THR A 423 -37.12 -22.96 0.46
N LEU A 424 -37.80 -21.91 0.95
CA LEU A 424 -37.19 -20.91 1.85
C LEU A 424 -37.17 -21.33 3.32
N GLU A 425 -38.09 -22.20 3.76
CA GLU A 425 -38.04 -22.84 5.07
C GLU A 425 -36.73 -23.65 5.24
N GLY A 426 -36.22 -24.26 4.15
CA GLY A 426 -34.93 -24.95 4.14
C GLY A 426 -33.72 -24.05 4.37
N TYR A 427 -33.87 -22.73 4.20
CA TYR A 427 -32.85 -21.70 4.47
C TYR A 427 -33.13 -20.93 5.78
N ASN A 428 -33.98 -21.48 6.65
CA ASN A 428 -34.37 -20.91 7.95
C ASN A 428 -35.16 -19.59 7.89
N PHE A 429 -35.79 -19.26 6.75
CA PHE A 429 -36.69 -18.11 6.68
C PHE A 429 -38.04 -18.41 7.34
N SER A 430 -38.62 -17.41 8.02
CA SER A 430 -39.93 -17.54 8.68
C SER A 430 -41.07 -17.60 7.66
N VAL A 431 -41.83 -18.69 7.64
CA VAL A 431 -42.92 -18.90 6.65
C VAL A 431 -44.34 -18.70 7.21
N GLY A 432 -44.46 -18.20 8.45
CA GLY A 432 -45.74 -18.09 9.15
C GLY A 432 -46.80 -17.26 8.42
N LYS A 433 -46.42 -16.14 7.79
CA LYS A 433 -47.35 -15.28 7.01
C LYS A 433 -47.84 -15.97 5.74
N LEU A 434 -46.97 -16.72 5.07
CA LEU A 434 -47.30 -17.47 3.84
C LEU A 434 -48.18 -18.69 4.14
N ASN A 435 -47.99 -19.34 5.28
CA ASN A 435 -48.91 -20.38 5.74
C ASN A 435 -50.32 -19.84 5.98
N LYS A 436 -50.45 -18.64 6.56
CA LYS A 436 -51.75 -17.94 6.67
C LYS A 436 -52.35 -17.60 5.30
N LEU A 437 -51.52 -17.23 4.32
CA LEU A 437 -51.98 -17.03 2.93
C LEU A 437 -52.62 -18.31 2.38
N LEU A 438 -51.96 -19.46 2.55
CA LEU A 438 -52.49 -20.74 2.10
C LEU A 438 -53.84 -21.09 2.74
N LEU A 439 -54.03 -20.77 4.02
CA LEU A 439 -55.32 -20.93 4.71
C LEU A 439 -56.40 -20.00 4.14
N SER A 440 -56.06 -18.74 3.88
CA SER A 440 -56.96 -17.78 3.22
C SER A 440 -57.36 -18.24 1.81
N LEU A 441 -56.43 -18.83 1.06
CA LEU A 441 -56.71 -19.43 -0.24
C LEU A 441 -57.65 -20.64 -0.12
N PHE A 442 -57.46 -21.47 0.91
CA PHE A 442 -58.35 -22.61 1.18
C PHE A 442 -59.77 -22.16 1.50
N GLU A 443 -59.94 -21.16 2.36
CA GLU A 443 -61.26 -20.62 2.71
C GLU A 443 -61.99 -20.08 1.47
N ARG A 444 -61.30 -19.31 0.62
CA ARG A 444 -61.88 -18.81 -0.62
C ARG A 444 -62.21 -19.94 -1.60
N TYR A 445 -61.34 -20.92 -1.75
CA TYR A 445 -61.55 -22.10 -2.58
C TYR A 445 -62.78 -22.91 -2.10
N ALA A 446 -62.90 -23.11 -0.78
CA ALA A 446 -64.03 -23.77 -0.15
C ALA A 446 -65.36 -23.05 -0.43
N GLN A 447 -65.38 -21.72 -0.35
CA GLN A 447 -66.55 -20.91 -0.69
C GLN A 447 -66.95 -21.09 -2.16
N LEU A 448 -66.00 -21.03 -3.10
CA LEU A 448 -66.27 -21.20 -4.52
C LEU A 448 -66.80 -22.60 -4.86
N LEU A 449 -66.26 -23.65 -4.22
CA LEU A 449 -66.76 -25.01 -4.36
C LEU A 449 -68.19 -25.15 -3.84
N ARG A 450 -68.47 -24.58 -2.68
CA ARG A 450 -69.82 -24.60 -2.09
C ARG A 450 -70.82 -23.86 -2.98
N ASP A 451 -70.47 -22.70 -3.50
CA ASP A 451 -71.36 -21.90 -4.35
C ASP A 451 -71.64 -22.62 -5.68
N ARG A 452 -70.62 -23.26 -6.28
CA ARG A 452 -70.79 -24.11 -7.46
C ARG A 452 -71.68 -25.32 -7.16
N PHE A 453 -71.40 -26.05 -6.08
CA PHE A 453 -72.21 -27.19 -5.67
C PHE A 453 -73.66 -26.79 -5.41
N ALA A 454 -73.91 -25.68 -4.73
CA ALA A 454 -75.27 -25.18 -4.47
C ALA A 454 -76.01 -24.84 -5.78
N HIS A 455 -75.32 -24.21 -6.74
CA HIS A 455 -75.87 -23.93 -8.05
C HIS A 455 -76.21 -25.22 -8.83
N ASP A 456 -75.25 -26.14 -8.93
CA ASP A 456 -75.41 -27.39 -9.67
C ASP A 456 -76.50 -28.27 -9.04
N PHE A 457 -76.57 -28.33 -7.71
CA PHE A 457 -77.61 -29.01 -6.95
C PHE A 457 -79.00 -28.40 -7.21
N GLN A 458 -79.12 -27.07 -7.18
CA GLN A 458 -80.39 -26.40 -7.49
C GLN A 458 -80.84 -26.62 -8.94
N GLN A 459 -79.89 -26.67 -9.88
CA GLN A 459 -80.17 -26.94 -11.28
C GLN A 459 -80.62 -28.39 -11.48
N ALA A 460 -79.89 -29.36 -10.93
CA ALA A 460 -80.26 -30.77 -10.95
C ALA A 460 -81.65 -31.00 -10.34
N MET A 461 -82.01 -30.22 -9.32
CA MET A 461 -83.33 -30.31 -8.70
C MET A 461 -84.47 -29.74 -9.55
N LYS A 462 -84.23 -28.69 -10.33
CA LYS A 462 -85.23 -28.12 -11.24
C LYS A 462 -85.45 -28.97 -12.48
N ASP A 463 -84.40 -29.60 -12.98
CA ASP A 463 -84.42 -30.34 -14.24
C ASP A 463 -85.05 -31.74 -14.11
N THR A 464 -85.20 -32.27 -12.89
CA THR A 464 -85.75 -33.62 -12.65
C THR A 464 -87.23 -33.61 -12.25
N GLU A 465 -88.04 -34.48 -12.87
CA GLU A 465 -89.48 -34.65 -12.57
C GLU A 465 -89.77 -35.36 -11.22
N HIS A 466 -88.75 -35.64 -10.40
CA HIS A 466 -88.83 -36.27 -9.07
C HIS A 466 -89.59 -37.61 -9.00
N GLN A 467 -89.71 -38.33 -10.11
CA GLN A 467 -90.35 -39.64 -10.15
C GLN A 467 -89.38 -40.76 -9.72
N PRO A 468 -89.89 -41.87 -9.14
CA PRO A 468 -89.07 -43.04 -8.81
C PRO A 468 -88.29 -43.55 -10.02
N MET A 469 -86.98 -43.76 -9.86
CA MET A 469 -86.10 -44.22 -10.94
C MET A 469 -86.39 -45.69 -11.28
N ILE A 470 -86.57 -45.99 -12.56
CA ILE A 470 -86.78 -47.35 -13.06
C ILE A 470 -85.50 -47.83 -13.74
N VAL A 471 -84.91 -48.90 -13.23
CA VAL A 471 -83.67 -49.48 -13.76
C VAL A 471 -84.00 -50.72 -14.59
N GLN A 472 -83.49 -50.79 -15.81
CA GLN A 472 -83.82 -51.86 -16.75
C GLN A 472 -82.76 -52.97 -16.83
N SER A 473 -81.54 -52.71 -16.39
CA SER A 473 -80.41 -53.65 -16.49
C SER A 473 -79.55 -53.69 -15.23
N MET A 474 -78.82 -54.79 -15.06
CA MET A 474 -77.89 -54.94 -13.95
C MET A 474 -76.70 -53.98 -14.05
N ASP A 475 -76.24 -53.61 -15.26
CA ASP A 475 -75.17 -52.63 -15.45
C ASP A 475 -75.58 -51.22 -14.98
N GLU A 476 -76.81 -50.81 -15.32
CA GLU A 476 -77.39 -49.54 -14.86
C GLU A 476 -77.58 -49.53 -13.33
N LEU A 477 -78.05 -50.66 -12.75
CA LEU A 477 -78.16 -50.80 -11.29
C LEU A 477 -76.78 -50.66 -10.62
N GLN A 478 -75.74 -51.29 -11.18
CA GLN A 478 -74.39 -51.23 -10.63
C GLN A 478 -73.82 -49.82 -10.64
N LYS A 479 -74.06 -49.04 -11.71
CA LYS A 479 -73.66 -47.62 -11.77
C LYS A 479 -74.32 -46.79 -10.67
N VAL A 480 -75.62 -46.98 -10.45
CA VAL A 480 -76.35 -46.28 -9.38
C VAL A 480 -75.86 -46.68 -7.99
N LEU A 481 -75.63 -47.98 -7.76
CA LEU A 481 -75.14 -48.49 -6.47
C LEU A 481 -73.70 -48.04 -6.14
N ASN A 482 -72.85 -47.85 -7.15
CA ASN A 482 -71.48 -47.35 -6.93
C ASN A 482 -71.46 -45.91 -6.41
N VAL A 483 -72.48 -45.13 -6.75
CA VAL A 483 -72.56 -43.69 -6.44
C VAL A 483 -73.42 -43.41 -5.21
N SER A 484 -74.50 -44.14 -5.02
CA SER A 484 -75.46 -43.93 -3.93
C SER A 484 -74.99 -44.42 -2.57
N TRP A 485 -75.42 -43.72 -1.50
CA TRP A 485 -75.15 -44.10 -0.10
C TRP A 485 -76.37 -44.74 0.55
N LEU A 486 -76.50 -46.05 0.36
CA LEU A 486 -77.63 -46.84 0.86
C LEU A 486 -77.29 -47.53 2.19
N GLU A 487 -78.34 -47.90 2.93
CA GLU A 487 -78.19 -48.66 4.17
C GLU A 487 -77.49 -50.02 3.94
N PRO A 488 -76.70 -50.49 4.92
CA PRO A 488 -76.06 -51.80 4.84
C PRO A 488 -77.10 -52.92 4.58
N GLY A 489 -76.94 -53.68 3.49
CA GLY A 489 -77.83 -54.77 3.09
C GLY A 489 -78.91 -54.42 2.05
N ALA A 490 -79.26 -53.14 1.89
CA ALA A 490 -80.12 -52.67 0.80
C ALA A 490 -79.58 -52.95 -0.62
N PRO A 491 -78.27 -52.77 -0.94
CA PRO A 491 -77.76 -53.06 -2.28
C PRO A 491 -77.87 -54.54 -2.66
N ASP A 492 -77.67 -55.46 -1.71
CA ASP A 492 -77.77 -56.90 -1.97
C ASP A 492 -79.22 -57.36 -2.15
N ALA A 493 -80.17 -56.70 -1.47
CA ALA A 493 -81.59 -56.91 -1.69
C ALA A 493 -82.05 -56.42 -3.08
N LEU A 494 -81.50 -55.30 -3.57
CA LEU A 494 -81.81 -54.76 -4.90
C LEU A 494 -81.25 -55.63 -6.03
N ARG A 495 -80.05 -56.21 -5.87
CA ARG A 495 -79.42 -57.12 -6.84
C ARG A 495 -80.20 -58.42 -7.08
N ARG A 496 -81.05 -58.83 -6.15
CA ARG A 496 -81.84 -60.08 -6.22
C ARG A 496 -83.20 -59.92 -6.90
N LYS A 497 -83.63 -58.69 -7.23
CA LYS A 497 -84.93 -58.43 -7.84
C LYS A 497 -84.89 -58.61 -9.38
N PRO A 498 -85.98 -59.08 -10.00
CA PRO A 498 -86.09 -59.12 -11.46
C PRO A 498 -86.24 -57.70 -12.03
N PHE A 499 -85.70 -57.46 -13.22
CA PHE A 499 -85.82 -56.19 -13.94
C PHE A 499 -87.15 -56.12 -14.72
N PRO A 500 -87.74 -54.92 -14.89
CA PRO A 500 -87.29 -53.61 -14.41
C PRO A 500 -87.55 -53.39 -12.90
N ILE A 501 -86.58 -52.78 -12.21
CA ILE A 501 -86.66 -52.51 -10.77
C ILE A 501 -87.00 -51.03 -10.56
N THR A 502 -88.06 -50.75 -9.81
CA THR A 502 -88.36 -49.40 -9.32
C THR A 502 -87.59 -49.13 -8.02
N LEU A 503 -86.75 -48.10 -8.02
CA LEU A 503 -85.99 -47.67 -6.85
C LEU A 503 -86.83 -46.74 -5.95
N PRO A 504 -86.54 -46.69 -4.63
CA PRO A 504 -87.30 -45.87 -3.68
C PRO A 504 -86.98 -44.35 -3.78
N PHE A 505 -86.13 -43.95 -4.72
CA PHE A 505 -85.68 -42.58 -4.91
C PHE A 505 -85.65 -42.21 -6.40
N SER A 506 -85.67 -40.91 -6.69
CA SER A 506 -85.59 -40.37 -8.06
C SER A 506 -84.17 -40.39 -8.60
N HIS A 507 -84.03 -40.13 -9.91
CA HIS A 507 -82.72 -39.94 -10.56
C HIS A 507 -81.89 -38.81 -9.92
N THR A 508 -82.53 -37.88 -9.20
CA THR A 508 -81.82 -36.81 -8.51
C THR A 508 -80.94 -37.33 -7.37
N TYR A 509 -81.37 -38.35 -6.63
CA TYR A 509 -80.61 -38.80 -5.46
C TYR A 509 -79.22 -39.33 -5.82
N PRO A 510 -79.04 -40.24 -6.80
CA PRO A 510 -77.71 -40.65 -7.26
C PRO A 510 -76.86 -39.50 -7.80
N LEU A 511 -77.47 -38.52 -8.51
CA LEU A 511 -76.77 -37.33 -8.98
C LEU A 511 -76.22 -36.50 -7.81
N CYS A 512 -77.05 -36.22 -6.79
CA CYS A 512 -76.62 -35.50 -5.60
C CYS A 512 -75.52 -36.25 -4.84
N CYS A 513 -75.59 -37.58 -4.73
CA CYS A 513 -74.52 -38.38 -4.13
C CYS A 513 -73.22 -38.27 -4.94
N MET A 514 -73.29 -38.24 -6.28
CA MET A 514 -72.13 -38.02 -7.15
C MET A 514 -71.50 -36.65 -6.90
N ASP A 515 -72.32 -35.61 -6.87
CA ASP A 515 -71.87 -34.22 -6.70
C ASP A 515 -71.25 -34.01 -5.31
N ILE A 516 -71.82 -34.61 -4.25
CA ILE A 516 -71.24 -34.57 -2.91
C ILE A 516 -69.91 -35.32 -2.87
N ARG A 517 -69.81 -36.50 -3.50
CA ARG A 517 -68.53 -37.23 -3.56
C ARG A 517 -67.47 -36.41 -4.29
N ASN A 518 -67.81 -35.82 -5.43
CA ASN A 518 -66.91 -34.96 -6.20
C ASN A 518 -66.48 -33.71 -5.40
N LEU A 519 -67.42 -33.11 -4.66
CA LEU A 519 -67.14 -31.99 -3.75
C LEU A 519 -66.11 -32.40 -2.69
N VAL A 520 -66.35 -33.53 -2.00
CA VAL A 520 -65.45 -34.08 -0.97
C VAL A 520 -64.06 -34.39 -1.55
N ASP A 521 -63.99 -35.01 -2.73
CA ASP A 521 -62.73 -35.30 -3.41
C ASP A 521 -61.96 -34.00 -3.75
N GLN A 522 -62.64 -32.96 -4.23
CA GLN A 522 -62.03 -31.65 -4.51
C GLN A 522 -61.53 -30.97 -3.23
N TYR A 523 -62.27 -31.06 -2.12
CA TYR A 523 -61.82 -30.58 -0.81
C TYR A 523 -60.54 -31.29 -0.34
N TYR A 524 -60.51 -32.63 -0.42
CA TYR A 524 -59.33 -33.40 -0.03
C TYR A 524 -58.13 -33.16 -0.96
N THR A 525 -58.38 -32.93 -2.24
CA THR A 525 -57.33 -32.54 -3.20
C THR A 525 -56.66 -31.22 -2.79
N PHE A 526 -57.44 -30.25 -2.29
CA PHE A 526 -56.87 -29.00 -1.78
C PHE A 526 -56.24 -29.18 -0.39
N SER A 527 -56.75 -30.04 0.49
CA SER A 527 -56.13 -30.26 1.80
C SER A 527 -54.85 -31.09 1.74
N GLU A 528 -54.61 -31.85 0.66
CA GLU A 528 -53.37 -32.60 0.46
C GLU A 528 -52.15 -31.67 0.52
N GLY A 529 -51.24 -31.91 1.48
CA GLY A 529 -50.03 -31.09 1.68
C GLY A 529 -50.07 -30.14 2.89
N PHE A 530 -51.24 -29.92 3.50
CA PHE A 530 -51.39 -29.10 4.72
C PHE A 530 -51.25 -29.92 6.02
N SER A 531 -50.23 -30.77 6.12
CA SER A 531 -50.02 -31.64 7.29
C SER A 531 -49.79 -30.89 8.62
N GLN A 532 -49.57 -29.57 8.58
CA GLN A 532 -49.37 -28.73 9.78
C GLN A 532 -50.66 -28.05 10.27
N HIS A 533 -51.66 -27.90 9.40
CA HIS A 533 -52.87 -27.12 9.65
C HIS A 533 -54.13 -27.98 9.62
N THR A 534 -54.02 -29.29 9.83
CA THR A 534 -55.17 -30.20 9.81
C THR A 534 -56.28 -29.72 10.74
N ARG A 535 -55.93 -29.19 11.92
CA ARG A 535 -56.92 -28.62 12.86
C ARG A 535 -57.59 -27.35 12.32
N ASP A 536 -56.81 -26.45 11.72
CA ASP A 536 -57.35 -25.20 11.16
C ASP A 536 -58.21 -25.48 9.92
N ILE A 537 -57.82 -26.47 9.12
CA ILE A 537 -58.60 -26.98 7.99
C ILE A 537 -59.90 -27.62 8.47
N ASP A 538 -59.84 -28.47 9.50
CA ASP A 538 -61.03 -29.08 10.09
C ASP A 538 -61.97 -28.02 10.64
N ASP A 539 -61.45 -26.95 11.25
CA ASP A 539 -62.24 -25.84 11.75
C ASP A 539 -62.84 -24.96 10.63
N ILE A 540 -62.16 -24.84 9.48
CA ILE A 540 -62.72 -24.22 8.28
C ILE A 540 -63.79 -25.12 7.65
N LEU A 541 -63.58 -26.44 7.63
CA LEU A 541 -64.53 -27.42 7.09
C LEU A 541 -65.79 -27.57 7.96
N LYS A 542 -65.69 -27.32 9.27
CA LYS A 542 -66.85 -27.32 10.18
C LYS A 542 -67.76 -26.10 10.02
N LYS A 543 -67.22 -24.99 9.51
CA LYS A 543 -67.96 -23.74 9.29
C LYS A 543 -68.61 -23.76 7.91
#